data_AF-A0A257APY4-F1
#
_entry.id   AF-A0A257APY4-F1
#
_cell.length_a   1.000
_cell.length_b   1.000
_cell.length_c   1.000
_cell.angle_alpha   90.00
_cell.angle_beta   90.00
_cell.angle_gamma   90.00
#
_symmetry.space_group_name_H-M   'P 1'
#
loop_
_entity.id
_entity.type
_entity.pdbx_description
1 polymer ?
#
loop_
_entity_poly.entity_id
_entity_poly.type
_entity_poly.pdbx_seq_one_letter_code
_entity_poly.pdbx_strand_id
1 'polypeptide(L)'
;MAVTVRCGGNGVAVKMFRLIFVLDLLDGVVVHAKRGEREKYEPIHRFSSVVETSDPLRVLEAVRPAEIYLADLNRLTGTGGSNKEAVSEIRAKNNEARLMLDCGVRGVVELREVAEAGLADTIVLGTETASLSLLEAASNVFCSCGTSASASVSLDLFNKKVLARDESLRVEPLGLLEKLNAFSVEEIIVLELDRVGTKRGIDFDFLARCVECSEHSILCGGGVRGCEDLSRLEAVGVKGALVATAVHDRAIPLDLLRTPAPPQTALSGIPRPEKRAASQPAVPKAFPTEPSKPP
;
A
#
# COMPACT_ATOMS: atom_id res chain seq x y z
N MET A 1 -19.18 -13.31 -11.04
CA MET A 1 -20.39 -12.72 -10.43
C MET A 1 -19.97 -11.55 -9.55
N ALA A 2 -20.59 -10.38 -9.68
CA ALA A 2 -20.22 -9.20 -8.89
C ALA A 2 -20.87 -9.28 -7.50
N VAL A 3 -20.07 -9.25 -6.44
CA VAL A 3 -20.57 -9.19 -5.06
C VAL A 3 -20.69 -7.73 -4.66
N THR A 4 -21.91 -7.28 -4.39
CA THR A 4 -22.18 -5.96 -3.80
C THR A 4 -22.14 -6.13 -2.28
N VAL A 5 -21.06 -5.73 -1.63
CA VAL A 5 -21.03 -5.77 -0.16
C VAL A 5 -21.65 -4.49 0.37
N ARG A 6 -22.83 -4.63 0.98
CA ARG A 6 -23.61 -3.53 1.55
C ARG A 6 -23.17 -3.31 2.99
N CYS A 7 -22.53 -2.18 3.26
CA CYS A 7 -22.34 -1.70 4.62
C CYS A 7 -23.31 -0.53 4.86
N GLY A 8 -24.45 -0.80 5.52
CA GLY A 8 -25.41 0.22 5.99
C GLY A 8 -26.19 1.00 4.91
N GLY A 9 -27.51 0.84 4.87
CA GLY A 9 -28.52 1.79 4.35
C GLY A 9 -28.53 2.15 2.85
N ASN A 10 -27.40 2.51 2.26
CA ASN A 10 -27.26 2.88 0.85
C ASN A 10 -26.14 2.03 0.24
N GLY A 11 -26.52 0.93 -0.41
CA GLY A 11 -25.58 -0.03 -0.98
C GLY A 11 -24.70 0.59 -2.07
N VAL A 12 -23.45 0.88 -1.73
CA VAL A 12 -22.38 1.14 -2.71
C VAL A 12 -21.87 -0.21 -3.22
N ALA A 13 -21.88 -0.39 -4.54
CA ALA A 13 -21.29 -1.57 -5.18
C ALA A 13 -19.77 -1.34 -5.34
N VAL A 14 -19.00 -1.82 -4.37
CA VAL A 14 -17.53 -1.85 -4.43
C VAL A 14 -17.12 -2.91 -5.44
N LYS A 15 -16.91 -2.53 -6.70
CA LYS A 15 -16.64 -3.51 -7.76
C LYS A 15 -15.16 -3.74 -8.02
N MET A 16 -14.25 -2.88 -7.53
CA MET A 16 -12.83 -2.90 -7.94
C MET A 16 -11.84 -2.55 -6.81
N PHE A 17 -12.29 -2.27 -5.59
CA PHE A 17 -11.40 -1.87 -4.50
C PHE A 17 -10.83 -3.07 -3.74
N ARG A 18 -9.50 -3.09 -3.55
CA ARG A 18 -8.79 -4.16 -2.84
C ARG A 18 -8.72 -3.90 -1.34
N LEU A 19 -9.00 -4.94 -0.55
CA LEU A 19 -8.78 -4.93 0.89
C LEU A 19 -7.70 -5.93 1.23
N ILE A 20 -6.54 -5.38 1.58
CA ILE A 20 -5.33 -6.14 1.83
C ILE A 20 -5.16 -6.26 3.34
N PHE A 21 -5.30 -7.47 3.88
CA PHE A 21 -5.16 -7.70 5.31
C PHE A 21 -3.69 -7.66 5.71
N VAL A 22 -3.35 -6.77 6.64
CA VAL A 22 -1.97 -6.63 7.12
C VAL A 22 -1.70 -7.61 8.26
N LEU A 23 -0.63 -8.37 8.13
CA LEU A 23 -0.08 -9.26 9.13
C LEU A 23 1.34 -8.83 9.47
N ASP A 24 1.49 -8.09 10.57
CA ASP A 24 2.79 -7.69 11.11
C ASP A 24 3.38 -8.79 11.99
N LEU A 25 4.51 -9.38 11.57
CA LEU A 25 5.15 -10.50 12.25
C LEU A 25 6.43 -10.05 12.95
N LEU A 26 6.49 -10.22 14.28
CA LEU A 26 7.65 -9.94 15.11
C LEU A 26 7.90 -11.14 16.04
N ASP A 27 9.11 -11.71 15.97
CA ASP A 27 9.54 -12.88 16.72
C ASP A 27 8.54 -14.06 16.64
N GLY A 28 8.07 -14.34 15.43
CA GLY A 28 7.16 -15.44 15.12
C GLY A 28 5.69 -15.21 15.51
N VAL A 29 5.34 -14.06 16.08
CA VAL A 29 3.96 -13.74 16.48
C VAL A 29 3.39 -12.52 15.80
N VAL A 30 2.08 -12.51 15.60
CA VAL A 30 1.35 -11.36 15.05
C VAL A 30 1.23 -10.28 16.10
N VAL A 31 1.67 -9.08 15.75
CA VAL A 31 1.66 -7.91 16.63
C VAL A 31 0.78 -6.79 16.10
N HIS A 32 0.34 -5.90 16.99
CA HIS A 32 -0.38 -4.70 16.62
C HIS A 32 0.61 -3.56 16.36
N ALA A 33 0.81 -3.23 15.07
CA ALA A 33 1.62 -2.08 14.70
C ALA A 33 0.98 -0.75 15.14
N LYS A 34 1.82 0.15 15.67
CA LYS A 34 1.42 1.46 16.17
C LYS A 34 2.47 2.52 15.86
N ARG A 35 2.13 3.45 14.96
CA ARG A 35 2.92 4.66 14.64
C ARG A 35 4.35 4.42 14.13
N GLY A 36 4.70 3.20 13.70
CA GLY A 36 6.10 2.83 13.42
C GLY A 36 6.98 2.73 14.68
N GLU A 37 6.40 2.87 15.88
CA GLU A 37 7.08 2.78 17.19
C GLU A 37 7.17 1.30 17.60
N ARG A 38 8.06 0.56 16.92
CA ARG A 38 8.17 -0.91 16.98
C ARG A 38 8.37 -1.45 18.39
N GLU A 39 9.03 -0.68 19.27
CA GLU A 39 9.22 -1.01 20.68
C GLU A 39 7.92 -1.06 21.50
N LYS A 40 6.82 -0.53 20.95
CA LYS A 40 5.49 -0.51 21.60
C LYS A 40 4.54 -1.55 21.02
N TYR A 41 5.02 -2.40 20.11
CA TYR A 41 4.17 -3.38 19.45
C TYR A 41 3.85 -4.50 20.45
N GLU A 42 2.57 -4.80 20.57
CA GLU A 42 2.08 -5.85 21.47
C GLU A 42 1.43 -6.98 20.68
N PRO A 43 1.41 -8.22 21.21
CA PRO A 43 0.70 -9.33 20.59
C PRO A 43 -0.76 -8.99 20.27
N ILE A 44 -1.18 -9.22 19.02
CA ILE A 44 -2.47 -8.78 18.48
C ILE A 44 -3.69 -9.24 19.29
N HIS A 45 -3.64 -10.41 19.94
CA HIS A 45 -4.75 -10.93 20.75
C HIS A 45 -5.13 -10.04 21.94
N ARG A 46 -4.23 -9.16 22.39
CA ARG A 46 -4.52 -8.20 23.48
C ARG A 46 -5.46 -7.08 23.06
N PHE A 47 -5.51 -6.79 21.75
CA PHE A 47 -6.30 -5.71 21.17
C PHE A 47 -7.50 -6.23 20.36
N SER A 48 -7.32 -7.37 19.70
CA SER A 48 -8.28 -7.87 18.72
C SER A 48 -9.59 -8.33 19.35
N SER A 49 -10.69 -7.86 18.77
CA SER A 49 -12.03 -8.42 18.99
C SER A 49 -12.34 -9.61 18.06
N VAL A 50 -11.44 -9.95 17.14
CA VAL A 50 -11.63 -11.01 16.12
C VAL A 50 -10.91 -12.31 16.47
N VAL A 51 -9.77 -12.23 17.17
CA VAL A 51 -8.89 -13.37 17.45
C VAL A 51 -8.40 -13.32 18.89
N GLU A 52 -8.29 -14.49 19.52
CA GLU A 52 -7.77 -14.65 20.89
C GLU A 52 -6.31 -15.17 20.91
N THR A 53 -5.65 -15.15 19.75
CA THR A 53 -4.29 -15.67 19.57
C THR A 53 -3.44 -14.73 18.72
N SER A 54 -2.13 -14.82 18.89
CA SER A 54 -1.12 -14.16 18.04
C SER A 54 -0.36 -15.14 17.15
N ASP A 55 -0.80 -16.39 17.09
CA ASP A 55 -0.27 -17.34 16.12
C ASP A 55 -0.71 -16.95 14.69
N PRO A 56 0.22 -16.75 13.74
CA PRO A 56 -0.11 -16.20 12.43
C PRO A 56 -1.07 -17.07 11.63
N LEU A 57 -0.94 -18.39 11.71
CA LEU A 57 -1.79 -19.31 10.96
C LEU A 57 -3.21 -19.30 11.50
N ARG A 58 -3.39 -19.34 12.82
CA ARG A 58 -4.72 -19.24 13.45
C ARG A 58 -5.37 -17.88 13.22
N VAL A 59 -4.58 -16.80 13.16
CA VAL A 59 -5.10 -15.48 12.79
C VAL A 59 -5.66 -15.50 11.36
N LEU A 60 -4.91 -16.06 10.41
CA LEU A 60 -5.36 -16.17 9.02
C LEU A 60 -6.53 -17.15 8.86
N GLU A 61 -6.60 -18.24 9.62
CA GLU A 61 -7.74 -19.17 9.65
C GLU A 61 -9.04 -18.49 10.11
N ALA A 62 -8.95 -17.53 11.04
CA ALA A 62 -10.11 -16.77 11.52
C ALA A 62 -10.55 -15.69 10.51
N VAL A 63 -9.60 -14.91 9.99
CA VAL A 63 -9.89 -13.78 9.09
C VAL A 63 -10.23 -14.27 7.68
N ARG A 64 -9.46 -15.23 7.15
CA ARG A 64 -9.52 -15.79 5.79
C ARG A 64 -9.48 -14.73 4.68
N PRO A 65 -8.49 -13.81 4.69
CA PRO A 65 -8.43 -12.77 3.68
C PRO A 65 -8.09 -13.36 2.31
N ALA A 66 -8.65 -12.79 1.24
CA ALA A 66 -8.28 -13.12 -0.13
C ALA A 66 -6.94 -12.50 -0.54
N GLU A 67 -6.48 -11.48 0.19
CA GLU A 67 -5.20 -10.82 -0.05
C GLU A 67 -4.52 -10.40 1.26
N ILE A 68 -3.22 -10.68 1.35
CA ILE A 68 -2.41 -10.51 2.56
C ILE A 68 -1.22 -9.60 2.25
N TYR A 69 -0.95 -8.63 3.12
CA TYR A 69 0.33 -7.96 3.24
C TYR A 69 1.05 -8.49 4.47
N LEU A 70 2.14 -9.21 4.29
CA LEU A 70 2.93 -9.80 5.36
C LEU A 70 4.21 -8.98 5.57
N ALA A 71 4.33 -8.35 6.73
CA ALA A 71 5.53 -7.62 7.13
C ALA A 71 6.40 -8.49 8.05
N ASP A 72 7.59 -8.89 7.59
CA ASP A 72 8.60 -9.54 8.42
C ASP A 72 9.41 -8.45 9.15
N LEU A 73 8.93 -8.08 10.34
CA LEU A 73 9.51 -6.97 11.09
C LEU A 73 10.94 -7.25 11.55
N ASN A 74 11.28 -8.52 11.82
CA ASN A 74 12.65 -8.92 12.19
C ASN A 74 13.65 -8.62 11.07
N ARG A 75 13.29 -8.91 9.81
CA ARG A 75 14.14 -8.56 8.66
C ARG A 75 14.22 -7.05 8.45
N LEU A 76 13.08 -6.37 8.50
CA LEU A 76 12.98 -4.92 8.32
C LEU A 76 13.91 -4.17 9.29
N THR A 77 13.86 -4.53 10.57
CA THR A 77 14.73 -3.92 11.59
C THR A 77 16.14 -4.50 11.65
N GLY A 78 16.36 -5.69 11.09
CA GLY A 78 17.61 -6.43 11.25
C GLY A 78 17.84 -6.92 12.68
N THR A 79 16.77 -7.16 13.45
CA THR A 79 16.84 -7.58 14.86
C THR A 79 16.00 -8.83 15.12
N GLY A 80 16.36 -9.59 16.15
CA GLY A 80 15.57 -10.72 16.64
C GLY A 80 15.79 -12.02 15.86
N GLY A 81 14.82 -12.94 15.95
CA GLY A 81 14.88 -14.28 15.33
C GLY A 81 14.57 -14.30 13.83
N SER A 82 14.61 -15.49 13.24
CA SER A 82 14.18 -15.73 11.86
C SER A 82 12.68 -16.02 11.83
N ASN A 83 11.93 -15.27 11.02
CA ASN A 83 10.53 -15.57 10.69
C ASN A 83 10.38 -16.47 9.44
N LYS A 84 11.49 -16.97 8.87
CA LYS A 84 11.50 -17.68 7.58
C LYS A 84 10.56 -18.89 7.57
N GLU A 85 10.56 -19.68 8.63
CA GLU A 85 9.70 -20.85 8.81
C GLU A 85 8.23 -20.43 8.84
N ALA A 86 7.88 -19.41 9.64
CA ALA A 86 6.53 -18.88 9.71
C ALA A 86 6.04 -18.34 8.36
N VAL A 87 6.87 -17.57 7.64
CA VAL A 87 6.53 -17.05 6.29
C VAL A 87 6.29 -18.21 5.31
N SER A 88 7.14 -19.24 5.34
CA SER A 88 6.99 -20.42 4.47
C SER A 88 5.70 -21.19 4.77
N GLU A 89 5.37 -21.38 6.04
CA GLU A 89 4.13 -22.03 6.46
C GLU A 89 2.88 -21.22 6.08
N ILE A 90 2.93 -19.88 6.23
CA ILE A 90 1.86 -18.97 5.80
C ILE A 90 1.62 -19.14 4.31
N ARG A 91 2.67 -19.08 3.47
CA ARG A 91 2.54 -19.28 2.02
C ARG A 91 1.97 -20.66 1.67
N ALA A 92 2.47 -21.71 2.31
CA ALA A 92 2.02 -23.08 2.03
C ALA A 92 0.54 -23.31 2.38
N LYS A 93 0.04 -22.71 3.47
CA LYS A 93 -1.35 -22.88 3.94
C LYS A 93 -2.34 -21.89 3.33
N ASN A 94 -1.88 -20.82 2.69
CA ASN A 94 -2.72 -19.75 2.12
C ASN A 94 -2.43 -19.54 0.63
N ASN A 95 -2.27 -20.62 -0.13
CA ASN A 95 -1.91 -20.58 -1.55
C ASN A 95 -2.99 -20.00 -2.48
N GLU A 96 -4.25 -19.90 -2.01
CA GLU A 96 -5.34 -19.25 -2.72
C GLU A 96 -5.35 -17.72 -2.51
N ALA A 97 -4.77 -17.25 -1.40
CA ALA A 97 -4.70 -15.82 -1.10
C ALA A 97 -3.52 -15.19 -1.84
N ARG A 98 -3.75 -14.03 -2.47
CA ARG A 98 -2.65 -13.24 -3.03
C ARG A 98 -1.79 -12.72 -1.88
N LEU A 99 -0.48 -12.94 -1.93
CA LEU A 99 0.44 -12.59 -0.85
C LEU A 99 1.47 -11.57 -1.32
N MET A 100 1.46 -10.41 -0.66
CA MET A 100 2.52 -9.41 -0.71
C MET A 100 3.46 -9.62 0.48
N LEU A 101 4.76 -9.74 0.25
CA LEU A 101 5.76 -9.92 1.29
C LEU A 101 6.68 -8.71 1.37
N ASP A 102 6.67 -8.05 2.52
CA ASP A 102 7.66 -7.05 2.89
C ASP A 102 8.64 -7.66 3.89
N CYS A 103 9.81 -8.06 3.38
CA CYS A 103 10.88 -8.62 4.19
C CYS A 103 12.14 -7.75 4.16
N GLY A 104 11.99 -6.44 3.90
CA GLY A 104 13.07 -5.47 4.01
C GLY A 104 14.27 -5.73 3.10
N VAL A 105 14.03 -6.17 1.85
CA VAL A 105 15.09 -6.49 0.88
C VAL A 105 16.00 -5.28 0.65
N ARG A 106 17.32 -5.48 0.75
CA ARG A 106 18.33 -4.40 0.66
C ARG A 106 19.20 -4.47 -0.59
N GLY A 107 19.12 -5.56 -1.35
CA GLY A 107 19.95 -5.74 -2.54
C GLY A 107 19.45 -6.82 -3.49
N VAL A 108 20.07 -6.86 -4.67
CA VAL A 108 19.69 -7.73 -5.79
C VAL A 108 19.83 -9.22 -5.46
N VAL A 109 20.85 -9.58 -4.68
CA VAL A 109 21.08 -10.98 -4.26
C VAL A 109 19.94 -11.45 -3.36
N GLU A 110 19.59 -10.67 -2.34
CA GLU A 110 18.47 -10.97 -1.44
C GLU A 110 17.13 -11.01 -2.22
N LEU A 111 16.93 -10.08 -3.17
CA LEU A 111 15.72 -10.08 -4.01
C LEU A 111 15.59 -11.38 -4.80
N ARG A 112 16.69 -11.84 -5.41
CA ARG A 112 16.76 -13.10 -6.16
C ARG A 112 16.43 -14.29 -5.25
N GLU A 113 17.04 -14.37 -4.08
CA GLU A 113 16.80 -15.46 -3.12
C GLU A 113 15.32 -15.53 -2.69
N VAL A 114 14.70 -14.39 -2.39
CA VAL A 114 13.27 -14.34 -2.02
C VAL A 114 12.37 -14.70 -3.20
N ALA A 115 12.71 -14.24 -4.40
CA ALA A 115 11.98 -14.53 -5.63
C ALA A 115 12.02 -16.02 -6.02
N GLU A 116 13.19 -16.64 -5.92
CA GLU A 116 13.40 -18.07 -6.22
C GLU A 116 12.76 -18.97 -5.15
N ALA A 117 12.68 -18.52 -3.90
CA ALA A 117 11.99 -19.24 -2.84
C ALA A 117 10.47 -19.33 -3.04
N GLY A 118 9.88 -18.49 -3.90
CA GLY A 118 8.44 -18.54 -4.23
C GLY A 118 7.52 -18.26 -3.04
N LEU A 119 7.97 -17.44 -2.08
CA LEU A 119 7.27 -17.16 -0.84
C LEU A 119 6.07 -16.22 -0.98
N ALA A 120 5.98 -15.48 -2.08
CA ALA A 120 4.97 -14.45 -2.30
C ALA A 120 4.70 -14.24 -3.80
N ASP A 121 3.54 -13.68 -4.12
CA ASP A 121 3.19 -13.25 -5.49
C ASP A 121 3.77 -11.87 -5.80
N THR A 122 3.92 -11.04 -4.77
CA THR A 122 4.51 -9.72 -4.87
C THR A 122 5.52 -9.49 -3.76
N ILE A 123 6.72 -9.04 -4.11
CA ILE A 123 7.72 -8.59 -3.14
C ILE A 123 7.59 -7.07 -2.99
N VAL A 124 7.52 -6.61 -1.75
CA VAL A 124 7.44 -5.18 -1.43
C VAL A 124 8.84 -4.63 -1.24
N LEU A 125 9.16 -3.59 -2.00
CA LEU A 125 10.40 -2.84 -1.90
C LEU A 125 10.10 -1.51 -1.19
N GLY A 126 10.21 -1.52 0.13
CA GLY A 126 9.99 -0.32 0.95
C GLY A 126 11.14 0.67 0.85
N THR A 127 10.83 1.96 0.79
CA THR A 127 11.85 3.03 0.74
C THR A 127 12.73 3.03 1.99
N GLU A 128 12.23 2.52 3.13
CA GLU A 128 13.02 2.37 4.37
C GLU A 128 14.27 1.48 4.16
N THR A 129 14.19 0.44 3.31
CA THR A 129 15.28 -0.54 3.13
C THR A 129 15.89 -0.58 1.73
N ALA A 130 15.09 -0.34 0.69
CA ALA A 130 15.51 -0.45 -0.70
C ALA A 130 16.29 0.79 -1.18
N SER A 131 17.23 0.58 -2.10
CA SER A 131 17.92 1.65 -2.83
C SER A 131 17.26 1.90 -4.19
N LEU A 132 17.51 3.06 -4.79
CA LEU A 132 17.02 3.36 -6.14
C LEU A 132 17.51 2.33 -7.17
N SER A 133 18.78 1.91 -7.05
CA SER A 133 19.38 0.88 -7.91
C SER A 133 18.71 -0.49 -7.77
N LEU A 134 18.16 -0.83 -6.59
CA LEU A 134 17.40 -2.05 -6.39
C LEU A 134 16.05 -1.98 -7.11
N LEU A 135 15.36 -0.84 -7.03
CA LEU A 135 14.09 -0.62 -7.74
C LEU A 135 14.28 -0.77 -9.25
N GLU A 136 15.36 -0.19 -9.79
CA GLU A 136 15.74 -0.32 -11.22
C GLU A 136 16.00 -1.77 -11.62
N ALA A 137 16.67 -2.54 -10.75
CA ALA A 137 17.06 -3.91 -11.04
C ALA A 137 15.92 -4.92 -10.88
N ALA A 138 14.84 -4.59 -10.16
CA ALA A 138 13.83 -5.55 -9.71
C ALA A 138 13.18 -6.33 -10.87
N SER A 139 12.72 -5.63 -11.90
CA SER A 139 12.10 -6.24 -13.09
C SER A 139 13.03 -7.25 -13.78
N ASN A 140 14.31 -6.89 -13.94
CA ASN A 140 15.32 -7.76 -14.53
C ASN A 140 15.60 -8.99 -13.67
N VAL A 141 15.59 -8.85 -12.34
CA VAL A 141 15.75 -9.99 -11.42
C VAL A 141 14.64 -10.99 -11.65
N PHE A 142 13.38 -10.58 -11.62
CA PHE A 142 12.25 -11.50 -11.81
C PHE A 142 12.27 -12.20 -13.16
N CYS A 143 12.52 -11.44 -14.24
CA CYS A 143 12.70 -12.00 -15.58
C CYS A 143 13.80 -13.06 -15.61
N SER A 144 14.95 -12.80 -14.98
CA SER A 144 16.08 -13.74 -14.96
C SER A 144 15.84 -14.99 -14.11
N CYS A 145 14.98 -14.91 -13.09
CA CYS A 145 14.64 -16.05 -12.24
C CYS A 145 13.55 -16.94 -12.86
N GLY A 146 12.89 -16.48 -13.93
CA GLY A 146 11.73 -17.17 -14.51
C GLY A 146 10.54 -17.27 -13.54
N THR A 147 10.50 -16.43 -12.51
CA THR A 147 9.41 -16.40 -11.53
C THR A 147 8.23 -15.59 -12.05
N SER A 148 7.03 -15.90 -11.56
CA SER A 148 5.82 -15.08 -11.80
C SER A 148 5.66 -13.95 -10.77
N ALA A 149 6.58 -13.85 -9.80
CA ALA A 149 6.53 -12.80 -8.79
C ALA A 149 6.78 -11.41 -9.40
N SER A 150 6.14 -10.40 -8.82
CA SER A 150 6.28 -8.98 -9.18
C SER A 150 6.91 -8.19 -8.04
N ALA A 151 7.19 -6.90 -8.28
CA ALA A 151 7.52 -5.94 -7.22
C ALA A 151 6.48 -4.83 -7.10
N SER A 152 6.16 -4.47 -5.86
CA SER A 152 5.52 -3.21 -5.50
C SER A 152 6.49 -2.34 -4.73
N VAL A 153 6.31 -1.03 -4.77
CA VAL A 153 7.13 -0.09 -3.98
C VAL A 153 6.31 0.44 -2.82
N SER A 154 6.82 0.33 -1.59
CA SER A 154 6.21 1.03 -0.45
C SER A 154 6.91 2.38 -0.24
N LEU A 155 6.17 3.45 -0.45
CA LEU A 155 6.53 4.81 -0.10
C LEU A 155 6.22 5.02 1.39
N ASP A 156 7.20 4.78 2.24
CA ASP A 156 7.05 4.86 3.68
C ASP A 156 7.14 6.32 4.14
N LEU A 157 6.07 6.83 4.75
CA LEU A 157 5.95 8.21 5.18
C LEU A 157 5.85 8.32 6.70
N PHE A 158 6.57 9.28 7.27
CA PHE A 158 6.39 9.68 8.67
C PHE A 158 6.27 11.20 8.73
N ASN A 159 5.14 11.70 9.23
CA ASN A 159 4.80 13.13 9.21
C ASN A 159 4.97 13.75 7.80
N LYS A 160 4.48 13.05 6.77
CA LYS A 160 4.55 13.43 5.34
C LYS A 160 5.97 13.56 4.76
N LYS A 161 6.97 12.97 5.41
CA LYS A 161 8.33 12.88 4.89
C LYS A 161 8.66 11.44 4.55
N VAL A 162 9.35 11.23 3.43
CA VAL A 162 9.81 9.90 3.03
C VAL A 162 10.83 9.39 4.04
N LEU A 163 10.54 8.23 4.62
CA LEU A 163 11.53 7.44 5.33
C LEU A 163 12.31 6.64 4.31
N ALA A 164 13.58 7.00 4.14
CA ALA A 164 14.48 6.25 3.29
C ALA A 164 15.88 6.14 3.87
N ARG A 165 16.51 4.99 3.67
CA ARG A 165 17.93 4.79 3.94
C ARG A 165 18.80 5.42 2.85
N ASP A 166 18.40 5.27 1.60
CA ASP A 166 19.05 5.88 0.45
C ASP A 166 18.69 7.37 0.36
N GLU A 167 19.70 8.24 0.40
CA GLU A 167 19.52 9.69 0.36
C GLU A 167 18.86 10.16 -0.94
N SER A 168 19.05 9.44 -2.06
CA SER A 168 18.46 9.78 -3.36
C SER A 168 16.92 9.67 -3.37
N LEU A 169 16.37 8.87 -2.45
CA LEU A 169 14.94 8.69 -2.23
C LEU A 169 14.37 9.69 -1.22
N ARG A 170 15.21 10.42 -0.45
CA ARG A 170 14.77 11.44 0.52
C ARG A 170 14.37 12.75 -0.14
N VAL A 171 13.38 12.68 -1.01
CA VAL A 171 12.76 13.85 -1.66
C VAL A 171 11.33 14.03 -1.17
N GLU A 172 10.67 15.08 -1.65
CA GLU A 172 9.24 15.28 -1.37
C GLU A 172 8.43 14.08 -1.92
N PRO A 173 7.40 13.59 -1.19
CA PRO A 173 6.68 12.37 -1.55
C PRO A 173 6.15 12.30 -2.99
N LEU A 174 5.53 13.38 -3.49
CA LEU A 174 5.02 13.42 -4.86
C LEU A 174 6.17 13.47 -5.88
N GLY A 175 7.25 14.18 -5.57
CA GLY A 175 8.46 14.15 -6.38
C GLY A 175 9.11 12.76 -6.47
N LEU A 176 9.06 11.97 -5.40
CA LEU A 176 9.49 10.56 -5.47
C LEU A 176 8.51 9.73 -6.30
N LEU A 177 7.20 9.90 -6.10
CA LEU A 177 6.18 9.21 -6.86
C LEU A 177 6.34 9.42 -8.38
N GLU A 178 6.63 10.66 -8.79
CA GLU A 178 6.88 11.00 -10.20
C GLU A 178 8.14 10.29 -10.74
N LYS A 179 9.21 10.20 -9.94
CA LYS A 179 10.40 9.40 -10.32
C LYS A 179 10.07 7.92 -10.47
N LEU A 180 9.21 7.38 -9.62
CA LEU A 180 8.83 5.96 -9.64
C LEU A 180 8.03 5.58 -10.92
N ASN A 181 7.44 6.54 -11.63
CA ASN A 181 6.79 6.28 -12.92
C ASN A 181 7.77 5.73 -13.98
N ALA A 182 9.07 5.98 -13.84
CA ALA A 182 10.09 5.44 -14.75
C ALA A 182 10.38 3.94 -14.52
N PHE A 183 9.89 3.34 -13.43
CA PHE A 183 10.16 1.95 -13.08
C PHE A 183 8.96 1.06 -13.36
N SER A 184 9.23 -0.14 -13.87
CA SER A 184 8.23 -1.18 -14.10
C SER A 184 7.93 -1.92 -12.80
N VAL A 185 7.08 -1.33 -11.97
CA VAL A 185 6.56 -1.92 -10.73
C VAL A 185 5.06 -2.16 -10.88
N GLU A 186 4.50 -3.10 -10.13
CA GLU A 186 3.07 -3.43 -10.24
C GLU A 186 2.19 -2.30 -9.66
N GLU A 187 2.60 -1.76 -8.52
CA GLU A 187 1.86 -0.72 -7.81
C GLU A 187 2.73 -0.01 -6.78
N ILE A 188 2.22 1.12 -6.30
CA ILE A 188 2.83 1.91 -5.24
C ILE A 188 1.92 1.90 -4.01
N ILE A 189 2.49 1.54 -2.86
CA ILE A 189 1.84 1.62 -1.56
C ILE A 189 2.26 2.93 -0.92
N VAL A 190 1.32 3.83 -0.62
CA VAL A 190 1.57 5.04 0.17
C VAL A 190 1.24 4.71 1.62
N LEU A 191 2.26 4.54 2.46
CA LEU A 191 2.12 4.09 3.84
C LEU A 191 2.44 5.23 4.83
N GLU A 192 1.41 5.83 5.45
CA GLU A 192 1.59 6.83 6.51
C GLU A 192 1.77 6.17 7.88
N LEU A 193 3.02 5.89 8.24
CA LEU A 193 3.40 5.14 9.44
C LEU A 193 2.90 5.81 10.73
N ASP A 194 2.98 7.14 10.84
CA ASP A 194 2.54 7.88 12.04
C ASP A 194 1.02 7.79 12.30
N ARG A 195 0.26 7.29 11.31
CA ARG A 195 -1.18 7.03 11.41
C ARG A 195 -1.52 5.55 11.65
N VAL A 196 -0.59 4.62 11.43
CA VAL A 196 -0.80 3.18 11.64
C VAL A 196 -1.19 2.90 13.09
N GLY A 197 -2.24 2.09 13.29
CA GLY A 197 -2.75 1.74 14.63
C GLY A 197 -3.48 2.87 15.37
N THR A 198 -3.59 4.07 14.81
CA THR A 198 -4.11 5.24 15.54
C THR A 198 -5.59 5.58 15.29
N LYS A 199 -6.15 5.13 14.16
CA LYS A 199 -7.48 5.55 13.69
C LYS A 199 -7.68 7.07 13.60
N ARG A 200 -6.60 7.85 13.41
CA ARG A 200 -6.69 9.32 13.27
C ARG A 200 -7.22 9.79 11.91
N GLY A 201 -7.61 8.87 11.02
CA GLY A 201 -8.14 9.16 9.71
C GLY A 201 -7.05 9.33 8.64
N ILE A 202 -7.51 9.52 7.42
CA ILE A 202 -6.72 9.54 6.19
C ILE A 202 -6.65 10.96 5.63
N ASP A 203 -5.52 11.32 5.03
CA ASP A 203 -5.38 12.55 4.26
C ASP A 203 -5.82 12.32 2.79
N PHE A 204 -7.12 12.47 2.54
CA PHE A 204 -7.71 12.21 1.22
C PHE A 204 -7.18 13.15 0.13
N ASP A 205 -6.89 14.42 0.47
CA ASP A 205 -6.38 15.40 -0.50
C ASP A 205 -4.95 15.04 -0.94
N PHE A 206 -4.13 14.57 0.00
CA PHE A 206 -2.80 14.05 -0.33
C PHE A 206 -2.88 12.82 -1.23
N LEU A 207 -3.73 11.84 -0.89
CA LEU A 207 -3.90 10.64 -1.72
C LEU A 207 -4.45 10.95 -3.12
N ALA A 208 -5.34 11.95 -3.26
CA ALA A 208 -5.82 12.41 -4.56
C ALA A 208 -4.65 12.89 -5.43
N ARG A 209 -3.75 13.70 -4.86
CA ARG A 209 -2.55 14.16 -5.56
C ARG A 209 -1.60 13.01 -5.90
N CYS A 210 -1.48 12.00 -5.05
CA CYS A 210 -0.72 10.79 -5.39
C CYS A 210 -1.32 10.06 -6.61
N VAL A 211 -2.64 9.87 -6.61
CA VAL A 211 -3.35 9.23 -7.74
C VAL A 211 -3.19 10.03 -9.03
N GLU A 212 -3.22 11.37 -8.97
CA GLU A 212 -3.00 12.22 -10.15
C GLU A 212 -1.56 12.20 -10.68
N CYS A 213 -0.59 12.05 -9.77
CA CYS A 213 0.84 12.10 -10.09
C CYS A 213 1.40 10.76 -10.58
N SER A 214 0.81 9.63 -10.16
CA SER A 214 1.31 8.31 -10.51
C SER A 214 0.74 7.74 -11.80
N GLU A 215 1.57 7.06 -12.57
CA GLU A 215 1.14 6.19 -13.66
C GLU A 215 0.68 4.81 -13.16
N HIS A 216 1.16 4.42 -11.98
CA HIS A 216 0.89 3.16 -11.30
C HIS A 216 -0.38 3.23 -10.45
N SER A 217 -0.96 2.06 -10.15
CA SER A 217 -2.03 1.95 -9.15
C SER A 217 -1.52 2.36 -7.77
N ILE A 218 -2.30 3.18 -7.07
CA ILE A 218 -2.02 3.56 -5.68
C ILE A 218 -2.80 2.66 -4.73
N LEU A 219 -2.08 2.03 -3.81
CA LEU A 219 -2.60 1.49 -2.56
C LEU A 219 -2.27 2.44 -1.42
N CYS A 220 -3.05 2.43 -0.35
CA CYS A 220 -2.74 3.22 0.84
C CYS A 220 -2.72 2.38 2.12
N GLY A 221 -1.90 2.78 3.09
CA GLY A 221 -1.89 2.22 4.44
C GLY A 221 -1.76 3.32 5.49
N GLY A 222 -2.30 3.04 6.68
CA GLY A 222 -2.29 3.95 7.83
C GLY A 222 -3.59 4.76 7.97
N GLY A 223 -4.20 4.70 9.16
CA GLY A 223 -5.31 5.61 9.53
C GLY A 223 -6.72 5.23 9.06
N VAL A 224 -6.92 4.16 8.29
CA VAL A 224 -8.25 3.66 7.88
C VAL A 224 -9.10 3.30 9.11
N ARG A 225 -10.30 3.87 9.23
CA ARG A 225 -11.16 3.67 10.42
C ARG A 225 -12.30 2.68 10.20
N GLY A 226 -12.77 2.50 8.97
CA GLY A 226 -13.94 1.68 8.66
C GLY A 226 -14.41 1.85 7.21
N CYS A 227 -15.59 1.30 6.90
CA CYS A 227 -16.11 1.21 5.53
C CYS A 227 -16.41 2.56 4.85
N GLU A 228 -16.71 3.61 5.62
CA GLU A 228 -16.91 4.96 5.05
C GLU A 228 -15.61 5.51 4.45
N ASP A 229 -14.48 5.32 5.14
CA ASP A 229 -13.17 5.71 4.63
C ASP A 229 -12.83 4.91 3.35
N LEU A 230 -13.17 3.61 3.28
CA LEU A 230 -12.98 2.79 2.08
C LEU A 230 -13.73 3.34 0.86
N SER A 231 -14.99 3.74 1.06
CA SER A 231 -15.82 4.30 -0.01
C SER A 231 -15.24 5.62 -0.54
N ARG A 232 -14.69 6.45 0.37
CA ARG A 232 -14.04 7.71 0.01
C ARG A 232 -12.70 7.49 -0.70
N LEU A 233 -11.92 6.50 -0.29
CA LEU A 233 -10.67 6.12 -0.96
C LEU A 233 -10.93 5.69 -2.41
N GLU A 234 -11.93 4.83 -2.64
CA GLU A 234 -12.34 4.41 -3.98
C GLU A 234 -12.76 5.62 -4.83
N ALA A 235 -13.54 6.55 -4.27
CA ALA A 235 -13.98 7.76 -4.98
C ALA A 235 -12.83 8.70 -5.38
N VAL A 236 -11.73 8.72 -4.60
CA VAL A 236 -10.51 9.47 -4.92
C VAL A 236 -9.65 8.77 -5.98
N GLY A 237 -9.93 7.49 -6.28
CA GLY A 237 -9.25 6.71 -7.31
C GLY A 237 -8.17 5.76 -6.78
N VAL A 238 -7.98 5.69 -5.45
CA VAL A 238 -7.13 4.69 -4.80
C VAL A 238 -7.69 3.29 -5.08
N LYS A 239 -6.80 2.33 -5.37
CA LYS A 239 -7.17 0.97 -5.80
C LYS A 239 -7.30 -0.03 -4.68
N GLY A 240 -6.74 0.25 -3.51
CA GLY A 240 -6.91 -0.59 -2.34
C GLY A 240 -6.33 -0.01 -1.07
N ALA A 241 -6.68 -0.62 0.05
CA ALA A 241 -6.20 -0.23 1.36
C ALA A 241 -5.61 -1.42 2.12
N LEU A 242 -4.47 -1.17 2.75
CA LEU A 242 -3.88 -2.01 3.78
C LEU A 242 -4.64 -1.79 5.09
N VAL A 243 -5.26 -2.85 5.61
CA VAL A 243 -6.15 -2.81 6.77
C VAL A 243 -5.78 -3.86 7.82
N ALA A 244 -5.62 -3.43 9.08
CA ALA A 244 -5.45 -4.32 10.24
C ALA A 244 -6.32 -3.85 11.41
N THR A 245 -6.02 -2.69 11.99
CA THR A 245 -6.72 -2.20 13.21
C THR A 245 -8.24 -2.16 13.06
N ALA A 246 -8.74 -1.60 11.95
CA ALA A 246 -10.18 -1.54 11.68
C ALA A 246 -10.82 -2.91 11.44
N VAL A 247 -10.04 -3.93 11.04
CA VAL A 247 -10.53 -5.32 10.96
C VAL A 247 -10.61 -5.91 12.35
N HIS A 248 -9.53 -5.78 13.14
CA HIS A 248 -9.43 -6.34 14.48
C HIS A 248 -10.45 -5.78 15.47
N ASP A 249 -10.92 -4.55 15.29
CA ASP A 249 -12.03 -3.99 16.10
C ASP A 249 -13.40 -4.01 15.42
N ARG A 250 -13.53 -4.77 14.32
CA ARG A 250 -14.77 -5.00 13.56
C ARG A 250 -15.40 -3.77 12.90
N ALA A 251 -14.69 -2.65 12.82
CA ALA A 251 -15.13 -1.51 12.01
C ALA A 251 -15.12 -1.81 10.49
N ILE A 252 -14.37 -2.83 10.07
CA ILE A 252 -14.44 -3.48 8.76
C ILE A 252 -14.86 -4.94 8.98
N PRO A 253 -16.03 -5.37 8.47
CA PRO A 253 -16.47 -6.76 8.54
C PRO A 253 -15.55 -7.74 7.80
N LEU A 254 -15.37 -8.95 8.34
CA LEU A 254 -14.49 -9.98 7.76
C LEU A 254 -14.91 -10.42 6.35
N ASP A 255 -16.21 -10.42 6.05
CA ASP A 255 -16.72 -10.86 4.74
C ASP A 255 -16.24 -9.97 3.60
N LEU A 256 -15.90 -8.71 3.88
CA LEU A 256 -15.27 -7.82 2.92
C LEU A 256 -13.85 -8.27 2.53
N LEU A 257 -13.10 -8.89 3.44
CA LEU A 257 -11.73 -9.35 3.20
C LEU A 257 -11.68 -10.69 2.47
N ARG A 258 -12.72 -11.51 2.61
CA ARG A 258 -12.79 -12.88 2.06
C ARG A 258 -13.08 -12.92 0.56
N THR A 259 -13.46 -11.78 -0.01
CA THR A 259 -13.83 -11.69 -1.43
C THR A 259 -12.60 -11.29 -2.23
N PRO A 260 -12.10 -12.12 -3.16
CA PRO A 260 -11.01 -11.71 -4.03
C PRO A 260 -11.44 -10.55 -4.91
N ALA A 261 -10.54 -9.57 -5.09
CA ALA A 261 -10.76 -8.52 -6.07
C ALA A 261 -10.84 -9.15 -7.47
N PRO A 262 -11.66 -8.60 -8.39
CA PRO A 262 -11.69 -9.10 -9.75
C PRO A 262 -10.30 -8.97 -10.40
N PRO A 263 -9.95 -9.89 -11.32
CA PRO A 263 -8.67 -9.84 -12.00
C PRO A 263 -8.47 -8.49 -12.68
N GLN A 264 -7.37 -7.81 -12.36
CA GLN A 264 -6.95 -6.62 -13.07
C GLN A 264 -6.50 -7.06 -14.46
N THR A 265 -7.36 -6.99 -15.47
CA THR A 265 -6.92 -7.11 -16.86
C THR A 265 -5.88 -6.02 -17.12
N ALA A 266 -4.67 -6.42 -17.52
CA ALA A 266 -3.62 -5.49 -17.93
C ALA A 266 -4.22 -4.43 -18.86
N LEU A 267 -4.23 -3.18 -18.42
CA LEU A 267 -4.60 -2.03 -19.25
C LEU A 267 -3.47 -1.74 -20.25
N SER A 268 -3.16 -2.70 -21.13
CA SER A 268 -2.43 -2.41 -22.35
C SER A 268 -3.43 -1.97 -23.41
N GLY A 269 -3.59 -0.65 -23.56
CA GLY A 269 -4.12 -0.09 -24.81
C GLY A 269 -5.37 0.80 -24.77
N ILE A 270 -5.81 1.34 -23.63
CA ILE A 270 -6.78 2.45 -23.64
C ILE A 270 -6.01 3.77 -23.57
N PRO A 271 -6.01 4.61 -24.63
CA PRO A 271 -5.42 5.94 -24.53
C PRO A 271 -6.23 6.76 -23.51
N ARG A 272 -5.55 7.23 -22.46
CA ARG A 272 -6.15 8.17 -21.49
C ARG A 272 -6.47 9.48 -22.22
N PRO A 273 -7.57 10.18 -21.86
CA PRO A 273 -7.88 11.48 -22.44
C PRO A 273 -6.72 12.44 -22.20
N GLU A 274 -6.32 13.17 -23.26
CA GLU A 274 -5.23 14.13 -23.22
C GLU A 274 -5.38 15.07 -22.02
N LYS A 275 -4.27 15.29 -21.29
CA LYS A 275 -4.17 16.33 -20.26
C LYS A 275 -4.69 17.63 -20.88
N ARG A 276 -5.87 18.10 -20.48
CA ARG A 276 -6.32 19.45 -20.81
C ARG A 276 -5.25 20.40 -20.27
N ALA A 277 -4.49 21.01 -21.19
CA ALA A 277 -3.59 22.09 -20.86
C ALA A 277 -4.36 23.12 -20.05
N ALA A 278 -3.86 23.44 -18.86
CA ALA A 278 -4.39 24.52 -18.04
C ALA A 278 -4.36 25.80 -18.90
N SER A 279 -5.54 26.24 -19.35
CA SER A 279 -5.70 27.55 -19.95
C SER A 279 -5.30 28.59 -18.90
N GLN A 280 -4.22 29.31 -19.18
CA GLN A 280 -3.75 30.43 -18.36
C GLN A 280 -4.92 31.40 -18.07
N PRO A 281 -5.05 31.92 -16.84
CA PRO A 281 -6.04 32.94 -16.57
C PRO A 281 -5.70 34.21 -17.37
N ALA A 282 -6.67 34.68 -18.15
CA ALA A 282 -6.57 35.91 -18.91
C ALA A 282 -6.27 37.10 -17.99
N VAL A 283 -5.18 37.80 -18.29
CA VAL A 283 -4.84 39.09 -17.70
C VAL A 283 -5.95 40.09 -18.06
N PRO A 284 -6.58 40.79 -17.10
CA PRO A 284 -7.59 41.79 -17.43
C PRO A 284 -6.94 42.95 -18.19
N LYS A 285 -7.48 43.26 -19.37
CA LYS A 285 -7.08 44.41 -20.20
C LYS A 285 -7.25 45.71 -19.41
N ALA A 286 -6.21 46.53 -19.41
CA ALA A 286 -6.21 47.87 -18.86
C ALA A 286 -7.35 48.73 -19.47
N PHE A 287 -8.00 49.52 -18.62
CA PHE A 287 -8.97 50.53 -19.00
C PHE A 287 -8.33 51.60 -19.91
N PRO A 288 -9.03 52.12 -20.93
CA PRO A 288 -8.51 53.22 -21.73
C PRO A 288 -8.53 54.53 -20.93
N THR A 289 -7.37 55.18 -20.85
CA THR A 289 -7.21 56.56 -20.38
C THR A 289 -7.93 57.53 -21.32
N GLU A 290 -8.84 58.35 -20.78
CA GLU A 290 -9.45 59.46 -21.50
C GLU A 290 -8.40 60.52 -21.88
N PRO A 291 -8.46 61.12 -23.08
CA PRO A 291 -7.56 62.19 -23.46
C PRO A 291 -8.00 63.53 -22.85
N SER A 292 -7.00 64.26 -22.37
CA SER A 292 -7.09 65.65 -21.95
C SER A 292 -7.66 66.55 -23.04
N LYS A 293 -8.51 67.52 -22.65
CA LYS A 293 -8.87 68.68 -23.47
C LYS A 293 -8.56 69.98 -22.71
N PRO A 294 -7.72 70.87 -23.27
CA PRO A 294 -7.52 72.25 -22.81
C PRO A 294 -8.59 73.16 -23.49
N PRO A 295 -8.84 74.40 -23.02
CA PRO A 295 -7.88 75.49 -22.88
C PRO A 295 -7.70 76.03 -21.46
#